data_AF-A0A2G5K504-F1
#
_entry.id   AF-A0A2G5K504-F1
#
_cell.length_a   1.000
_cell.length_b   1.000
_cell.length_c   1.000
_cell.angle_alpha   90.00
_cell.angle_beta   90.00
_cell.angle_gamma   90.00
#
_symmetry.space_group_name_H-M   'P 1'
#
loop_
_entity.id
_entity.type
_entity.pdbx_description
1 polymer ?
#
loop_
_entity_poly.entity_id
_entity_poly.type
_entity_poly.pdbx_seq_one_letter_code
_entity_poly.pdbx_strand_id
1 'polypeptide(L)'
;MSAGIAGAVLIFVAIWHLTEWMMSHRDKDTLVLIPFGVLYAILGYLIVNLIGGKVVLAIALICVSIGMTAAITVRKTSSVRPWVMRVFILIDMVIITCLILALLA
;
A
#
# COMPACT_ATOMS: atom_id res chain seq x y z
N MET A 1 -4.98 12.18 13.43
CA MET A 1 -5.67 10.86 13.56
C MET A 1 -5.69 10.11 12.22
N SER A 2 -6.21 10.70 11.15
CA SER A 2 -6.23 10.11 9.79
C SER A 2 -4.86 9.68 9.26
N ALA A 3 -3.83 10.50 9.44
CA ALA A 3 -2.46 10.15 9.05
C ALA A 3 -1.96 8.88 9.76
N GLY A 4 -2.18 8.75 11.07
CA GLY A 4 -1.77 7.56 11.83
C GLY A 4 -2.45 6.28 11.36
N ILE A 5 -3.74 6.37 11.00
CA ILE A 5 -4.48 5.24 10.39
C ILE A 5 -3.87 4.88 9.04
N ALA A 6 -3.64 5.85 8.16
CA ALA A 6 -2.99 5.61 6.87
C ALA A 6 -1.62 4.94 7.04
N GLY A 7 -0.81 5.41 7.99
CA GLY A 7 0.50 4.84 8.28
C GLY A 7 0.44 3.39 8.79
N ALA A 8 -0.47 3.09 9.71
CA ALA A 8 -0.66 1.72 10.22
C ALA A 8 -1.14 0.77 9.12
N VAL A 9 -2.08 1.22 8.28
CA VAL A 9 -2.62 0.41 7.18
C VAL A 9 -1.55 0.19 6.10
N LEU A 10 -0.70 1.18 5.81
CA LEU A 10 0.47 1.01 4.93
C LEU A 10 1.42 -0.09 5.41
N ILE A 11 1.76 -0.09 6.71
CA ILE A 11 2.61 -1.14 7.31
C ILE A 11 1.92 -2.51 7.20
N PHE A 12 0.61 -2.57 7.47
CA PHE A 12 -0.14 -3.81 7.32
C PHE A 12 -0.13 -4.34 5.88
N VAL A 13 -0.37 -3.48 4.88
CA VAL A 13 -0.29 -3.86 3.45
C VAL A 13 1.11 -4.34 3.08
N ALA A 14 2.15 -3.70 3.59
CA ALA A 14 3.53 -4.12 3.38
C ALA A 14 3.79 -5.55 3.88
N ILE A 15 3.32 -5.87 5.08
CA ILE A 15 3.40 -7.23 5.64
C ILE A 15 2.58 -8.19 4.76
N TRP A 16 1.38 -7.78 4.34
CA TRP A 16 0.54 -8.63 3.51
C TRP A 16 1.21 -8.95 2.16
N HIS A 17 1.83 -7.98 1.48
CA HIS A 17 2.59 -8.25 0.25
C HIS A 17 3.61 -9.38 0.43
N LEU A 18 4.34 -9.40 1.54
CA LEU A 18 5.28 -10.46 1.87
C LEU A 18 4.57 -11.80 2.11
N THR A 19 3.46 -11.80 2.85
CA THR A 19 2.69 -13.03 3.09
C THR A 19 2.08 -13.61 1.81
N GLU A 20 1.64 -12.78 0.86
CA GLU A 20 1.08 -13.25 -0.40
C GLU A 20 2.14 -13.95 -1.24
N TRP A 21 3.37 -13.41 -1.27
CA TRP A 21 4.50 -14.07 -1.93
C TRP A 21 4.81 -15.43 -1.29
N MET A 22 4.77 -15.53 0.03
CA MET A 22 4.98 -16.81 0.74
C MET A 22 3.87 -17.83 0.44
N MET A 23 2.61 -17.39 0.38
CA MET A 23 1.46 -18.26 0.09
C MET A 23 1.34 -18.67 -1.38
N SER A 24 1.88 -17.87 -2.30
CA SER A 24 1.81 -18.09 -3.74
C SER A 24 2.95 -18.97 -4.27
N HIS A 25 3.52 -19.84 -3.41
CA HIS A 25 4.68 -20.69 -3.75
C HIS A 25 5.87 -19.89 -4.32
N ARG A 26 6.01 -18.62 -3.92
CA ARG A 26 7.06 -17.68 -4.35
C ARG A 26 7.04 -17.36 -5.85
N ASP A 27 5.85 -17.26 -6.43
CA ASP A 27 5.69 -16.88 -7.83
C ASP A 27 6.26 -15.47 -8.15
N LYS A 28 6.75 -15.30 -9.38
CA LYS A 28 7.41 -14.08 -9.86
C LYS A 28 6.50 -12.85 -9.80
N ASP A 29 5.22 -13.00 -10.14
CA ASP A 29 4.25 -11.90 -10.08
C ASP A 29 4.08 -11.39 -8.64
N THR A 30 4.05 -12.31 -7.68
CA THR A 30 3.93 -11.96 -6.26
C THR A 30 5.24 -11.40 -5.67
N LEU A 31 6.38 -11.74 -6.27
CA LEU A 31 7.69 -11.18 -5.89
C LEU A 31 7.78 -9.68 -6.21
N VAL A 32 7.13 -9.22 -7.28
CA VAL A 32 7.06 -7.80 -7.65
C VAL A 32 6.36 -6.97 -6.57
N LEU A 33 5.52 -7.57 -5.72
CA LEU A 33 4.87 -6.88 -4.61
C LEU A 33 5.84 -6.49 -3.48
N ILE A 34 6.97 -7.19 -3.35
CA ILE A 34 7.90 -6.99 -2.22
C ILE A 34 8.53 -5.59 -2.23
N PRO A 35 9.12 -5.07 -3.33
CA PRO A 35 9.64 -3.71 -3.38
C PRO A 35 8.60 -2.64 -2.99
N PHE A 36 7.35 -2.79 -3.47
CA PHE A 36 6.26 -1.89 -3.09
C PHE A 36 5.89 -2.02 -1.61
N GLY A 37 5.88 -3.25 -1.09
CA GLY A 37 5.66 -3.51 0.34
C GLY A 37 6.73 -2.83 1.20
N VAL A 38 8.01 -2.95 0.85
CA VAL A 38 9.09 -2.26 1.57
C VAL A 38 8.89 -0.75 1.56
N LEU A 39 8.54 -0.18 0.41
CA LEU A 39 8.28 1.25 0.28
C LEU A 39 7.08 1.69 1.15
N TYR A 40 6.01 0.91 1.18
CA TYR A 40 4.85 1.17 2.05
C TYR A 40 5.21 1.05 3.54
N ALA A 41 6.04 0.08 3.93
CA ALA A 41 6.51 -0.05 5.31
C ALA A 41 7.32 1.17 5.75
N ILE A 42 8.25 1.65 4.90
CA ILE A 42 9.06 2.84 5.17
C ILE A 42 8.16 4.07 5.32
N LEU A 43 7.26 4.30 4.37
CA LEU A 43 6.36 5.45 4.40
C LEU A 43 5.41 5.37 5.61
N GLY A 44 4.84 4.20 5.88
CA GLY A 44 3.99 3.99 7.03
C GLY A 44 4.72 4.24 8.35
N TYR A 45 5.96 3.77 8.49
CA TYR A 45 6.82 4.04 9.64
C TYR A 45 7.06 5.54 9.83
N LEU A 46 7.42 6.25 8.76
CA LEU A 46 7.66 7.70 8.81
C LEU A 46 6.40 8.45 9.23
N ILE A 47 5.23 8.08 8.68
CA ILE A 47 3.94 8.70 9.01
C ILE A 47 3.56 8.46 10.47
N VAL A 48 3.71 7.22 10.98
CA VAL A 48 3.37 6.88 12.37
C VAL A 48 4.27 7.62 13.36
N ASN A 49 5.55 7.79 13.04
CA ASN A 49 6.51 8.52 13.87
C ASN A 49 6.52 10.04 13.61
N LEU A 50 5.60 10.56 12.80
CA LEU A 50 5.46 11.98 12.45
C LEU A 50 6.72 12.59 11.81
N ILE A 51 7.50 11.79 11.08
CA ILE A 51 8.74 12.22 10.41
C ILE A 51 8.39 12.73 9.00
N GLY A 52 8.88 13.93 8.64
CA GLY A 52 8.80 14.50 7.29
C GLY A 52 7.47 15.18 6.91
N GLY A 53 6.45 15.15 7.78
CA GLY A 53 5.25 15.97 7.68
C GLY A 53 4.47 15.82 6.35
N LYS A 54 4.01 16.94 5.79
CA LYS A 54 3.17 16.97 4.57
C LYS A 54 3.87 16.38 3.33
N VAL A 55 5.20 16.47 3.26
CA VAL A 55 5.98 15.92 2.14
C VAL A 55 5.86 14.39 2.10
N VAL A 56 6.03 13.72 3.24
CA VAL A 56 5.90 12.26 3.34
C VAL A 56 4.47 11.82 3.03
N LEU A 57 3.46 12.56 3.49
CA LEU A 57 2.06 12.28 3.16
C LEU A 57 1.77 12.38 1.67
N ALA A 58 2.31 13.40 0.99
CA ALA A 58 2.15 13.57 -0.46
C ALA A 58 2.86 12.46 -1.25
N ILE A 59 4.08 12.08 -0.86
CA ILE A 59 4.81 10.96 -1.47
C ILE A 59 4.02 9.66 -1.27
N ALA A 60 3.52 9.39 -0.06
CA ALA A 60 2.71 8.23 0.21
C ALA A 60 1.43 8.20 -0.63
N LEU A 61 0.77 9.34 -0.80
CA LEU A 61 -0.43 9.45 -1.63
C LEU A 61 -0.13 9.10 -3.09
N ILE A 62 0.98 9.60 -3.64
CA ILE A 62 1.43 9.28 -5.00
C ILE A 62 1.70 7.78 -5.13
N CYS A 63 2.49 7.21 -4.21
CA CYS A 63 2.88 5.80 -4.27
C CYS A 63 1.67 4.86 -4.18
N VAL A 64 0.74 5.13 -3.26
CA VAL A 64 -0.49 4.32 -3.12
C VAL A 64 -1.39 4.46 -4.34
N SER A 65 -1.51 5.67 -4.90
CA SER A 65 -2.30 5.88 -6.12
C SER A 65 -1.74 5.10 -7.32
N ILE A 66 -0.42 5.06 -7.46
CA ILE A 66 0.26 4.27 -8.49
C ILE A 66 0.04 2.76 -8.24
N GLY A 67 0.22 2.29 -7.01
CA GLY A 67 0.00 0.89 -6.62
C GLY A 67 -1.42 0.42 -6.90
N MET A 68 -2.42 1.21 -6.52
CA MET A 68 -3.84 0.93 -6.79
C MET A 68 -4.10 0.86 -8.30
N THR A 69 -3.57 1.81 -9.07
CA THR A 69 -3.74 1.85 -10.54
C THR A 69 -3.10 0.61 -11.19
N ALA A 70 -1.92 0.23 -10.73
CA ALA A 70 -1.23 -0.98 -11.19
C ALA A 70 -2.07 -2.24 -10.87
N ALA A 71 -2.54 -2.38 -9.62
CA ALA A 71 -3.39 -3.50 -9.20
C ALA A 71 -4.66 -3.60 -10.04
N ILE A 72 -5.35 -2.47 -10.29
CA ILE A 72 -6.53 -2.42 -11.17
C ILE A 72 -6.17 -2.91 -12.59
N THR A 73 -5.01 -2.50 -13.11
CA THR A 73 -4.59 -2.81 -14.49
C THR A 73 -4.25 -4.29 -14.66
N VAL A 74 -3.53 -4.88 -13.71
CA VAL A 74 -3.05 -6.27 -13.79
C VAL A 74 -4.02 -7.32 -13.21
N ARG A 75 -5.18 -6.91 -12.68
CA ARG A 75 -6.13 -7.79 -11.96
C ARG A 75 -6.66 -9.01 -12.71
N LYS A 76 -6.52 -9.04 -14.04
CA LYS A 76 -6.96 -10.16 -14.87
C LYS A 76 -5.82 -11.02 -15.41
N THR A 77 -4.58 -10.55 -15.28
CA THR A 77 -3.39 -11.17 -15.87
C THR A 77 -2.42 -11.68 -14.83
N SER A 78 -2.47 -11.14 -13.61
CA SER A 78 -1.63 -11.57 -12.49
C SER A 78 -2.08 -12.93 -11.96
N SER A 79 -1.11 -13.73 -11.50
CA SER A 79 -1.34 -14.96 -10.74
C SER A 79 -1.84 -14.75 -9.30
N VAL A 80 -1.81 -13.51 -8.80
CA VAL A 80 -2.32 -13.16 -7.46
C VAL A 80 -3.80 -13.49 -7.37
N ARG A 81 -4.20 -14.07 -6.24
CA ARG A 81 -5.57 -14.51 -5.99
C ARG A 81 -6.55 -13.33 -6.20
N PRO A 82 -7.62 -13.47 -7.00
CA PRO A 82 -8.51 -12.36 -7.35
C PRO A 82 -9.15 -11.66 -6.15
N TRP A 83 -9.43 -12.40 -5.07
CA TRP A 83 -10.00 -11.82 -3.85
C TRP A 83 -8.97 -10.96 -3.10
N VAL A 84 -7.69 -11.38 -3.05
CA VAL A 84 -6.60 -10.61 -2.42
C VAL A 84 -6.42 -9.29 -3.13
N MET A 85 -6.42 -9.32 -4.47
CA MET A 85 -6.26 -8.09 -5.24
C MET A 85 -7.42 -7.10 -5.06
N ARG A 86 -8.67 -7.59 -4.96
CA ARG A 86 -9.83 -6.74 -4.63
C ARG A 86 -9.68 -6.11 -3.25
N VAL A 87 -9.15 -6.85 -2.27
CA VAL A 87 -8.89 -6.33 -0.93
C VAL A 87 -7.78 -5.29 -0.95
N PHE A 88 -6.68 -5.50 -1.68
CA PHE A 88 -5.64 -4.46 -1.82
C PHE A 88 -6.18 -3.17 -2.43
N ILE A 89 -6.97 -3.26 -3.51
CA ILE A 89 -7.59 -2.07 -4.11
C ILE A 89 -8.48 -1.34 -3.11
N LEU A 90 -9.28 -2.07 -2.31
CA LEU A 90 -10.14 -1.47 -1.30
C LEU A 90 -9.34 -0.81 -0.18
N ILE A 91 -8.27 -1.46 0.28
CA ILE A 91 -7.38 -0.89 1.30
C ILE A 91 -6.68 0.36 0.77
N ASP A 92 -6.18 0.34 -0.46
CA ASP A 92 -5.54 1.50 -1.08
C ASP A 92 -6.50 2.69 -1.19
N MET A 93 -7.78 2.47 -1.51
CA MET A 93 -8.80 3.52 -1.48
C MET A 93 -8.95 4.13 -0.08
N VAL A 94 -8.92 3.32 0.98
CA VAL A 94 -8.98 3.81 2.36
C VAL A 94 -7.74 4.63 2.69
N ILE A 95 -6.54 4.13 2.35
CA ILE A 95 -5.28 4.85 2.58
C ILE A 95 -5.29 6.20 1.87
N ILE A 96 -5.64 6.22 0.57
CA ILE A 96 -5.74 7.44 -0.24
C ILE A 96 -6.69 8.44 0.41
N THR A 97 -7.88 7.99 0.82
CA THR A 97 -8.87 8.85 1.48
C THR A 97 -8.30 9.44 2.77
N CYS A 98 -7.66 8.63 3.62
CA CYS A 98 -7.04 9.08 4.85
C CYS A 98 -5.89 10.08 4.61
N LEU A 99 -5.07 9.86 3.58
CA LEU A 99 -3.96 10.74 3.22
C LEU A 99 -4.45 12.09 2.67
N ILE A 100 -5.49 12.10 1.82
CA ILE A 100 -6.12 13.34 1.34
C ILE A 100 -6.67 14.14 2.51
N LEU A 101 -7.44 13.50 3.40
CA LEU A 101 -7.98 14.16 4.59
C LEU A 101 -6.87 14.69 5.50
N ALA A 102 -5.76 13.96 5.65
CA ALA A 102 -4.61 14.41 6.42
C ALA A 102 -3.87 15.60 5.80
N LEU A 103 -3.84 15.71 4.47
CA LEU A 103 -3.19 16.83 3.77
C LEU A 103 -4.01 18.12 3.79
N LEU A 104 -5.34 17.99 3.77
CA LEU A 104 -6.30 19.10 3.82
C LEU A 104 -6.49 19.68 5.23
N ALA A 105 -6.10 18.94 6.27
CA ALA A 105 -6.03 19.42 7.65
C ALA A 105 -4.77 20.27 7.90
#